data_AF-A0A7R7EI88-F1
#
_entry.id   AF-A0A7R7EI88-F1
#
_cell.length_a   1.000
_cell.length_b   1.000
_cell.length_c   1.000
_cell.angle_alpha   90.00
_cell.angle_beta   90.00
_cell.angle_gamma   90.00
#
_symmetry.space_group_name_H-M   'P 1'
#
loop_
_entity.id
_entity.type
_entity.pdbx_description
1 polymer ?
#
loop_
_entity_poly.entity_id
_entity_poly.type
_entity_poly.pdbx_seq_one_letter_code
_entity_poly.pdbx_strand_id
1 'polypeptide(L)'
;MASSNSSTGSNRTEVPQAREALNRFKMEVAGEIGVPLKQGYNGDLTSAQNGSVGGEMVRQMIKRQEESMSGTTSYTSGTSSVSGTSQQ
;
A
#
# COMPACT_ATOMS: atom_id res chain seq x y z
N MET A 1 -24.69 -8.49 -35.04
CA MET A 1 -23.45 -9.03 -34.44
C MET A 1 -23.19 -8.23 -33.17
N ALA A 2 -23.36 -8.85 -31.99
CA ALA A 2 -23.22 -8.15 -30.71
C ALA A 2 -21.72 -7.96 -30.39
N SER A 3 -21.33 -6.72 -30.11
CA SER A 3 -19.96 -6.37 -29.73
C SER A 3 -19.69 -6.82 -28.29
N SER A 4 -18.84 -7.84 -28.15
CA SER A 4 -18.37 -8.34 -26.86
C SER A 4 -17.43 -7.32 -26.23
N ASN A 5 -17.95 -6.45 -25.36
CA ASN A 5 -17.14 -5.56 -24.54
C ASN A 5 -16.47 -6.38 -23.42
N SER A 6 -15.37 -7.07 -23.76
CA SER A 6 -14.53 -7.78 -22.81
C SER A 6 -13.73 -6.77 -21.99
N SER A 7 -14.37 -6.16 -20.99
CA SER A 7 -13.74 -5.38 -19.93
C SER A 7 -12.81 -6.30 -19.13
N THR A 8 -11.59 -6.49 -19.62
CA THR A 8 -10.53 -7.15 -18.86
C THR A 8 -10.17 -6.18 -17.75
N GLY A 9 -10.74 -6.40 -16.56
CA GLY A 9 -10.44 -5.63 -15.35
C GLY A 9 -9.00 -5.83 -14.91
N SER A 10 -8.05 -5.22 -15.62
CA SER A 10 -6.67 -5.14 -15.17
C SER A 10 -6.62 -4.08 -14.09
N ASN A 11 -6.51 -4.49 -12.82
CA ASN A 11 -5.99 -3.61 -11.78
C ASN A 11 -4.60 -3.15 -12.23
N ARG A 12 -4.53 -1.95 -12.82
CA ARG A 12 -3.27 -1.34 -13.24
C ARG A 12 -2.59 -0.86 -11.97
N THR A 13 -1.38 -1.35 -11.75
CA THR A 13 -0.54 -0.84 -10.68
C THR A 13 -0.07 0.55 -11.12
N GLU A 14 -0.46 1.60 -10.39
CA GLU A 14 -0.07 3.00 -10.68
C GLU A 14 1.46 3.19 -10.75
N VAL A 15 2.19 2.38 -9.98
CA VAL A 15 3.65 2.32 -9.99
C VAL A 15 4.08 0.92 -10.49
N PRO A 16 4.35 0.74 -11.80
CA PRO A 16 4.72 -0.55 -12.37
C PRO A 16 5.91 -1.21 -11.68
N GLN A 17 6.89 -0.41 -11.23
CA GLN A 17 8.10 -0.86 -10.54
C GLN A 17 7.76 -1.51 -9.18
N ALA A 18 6.66 -1.12 -8.55
CA ALA A 18 6.22 -1.68 -7.27
C ALA A 18 5.47 -3.01 -7.42
N ARG A 19 5.13 -3.44 -8.65
CA ARG A 19 4.30 -4.63 -8.89
C ARG A 19 4.91 -5.91 -8.30
N GLU A 20 6.22 -6.07 -8.39
CA GLU A 20 6.90 -7.23 -7.83
C GLU A 20 6.89 -7.20 -6.29
N ALA A 21 7.21 -6.04 -5.70
CA ALA A 21 7.15 -5.83 -4.26
C ALA A 21 5.73 -6.08 -3.71
N LEU A 22 4.70 -5.59 -4.40
CA LEU A 22 3.29 -5.82 -4.05
C LEU A 22 2.89 -7.30 -4.16
N ASN A 23 3.40 -8.03 -5.15
CA ASN A 23 3.16 -9.46 -5.26
C ASN A 23 3.80 -10.23 -4.12
N ARG A 24 5.05 -9.91 -3.76
CA ARG A 24 5.72 -10.51 -2.60
C ARG A 24 4.95 -10.23 -1.31
N PHE A 25 4.59 -8.97 -1.09
CA PHE A 25 3.82 -8.55 0.06
C PHE A 25 2.47 -9.29 0.17
N LYS A 26 1.75 -9.44 -0.95
CA LYS A 26 0.51 -10.24 -1.00
C LYS A 26 0.73 -11.69 -0.56
N MET A 27 1.82 -12.32 -0.99
CA MET A 27 2.13 -13.71 -0.62
C MET A 27 2.49 -13.83 0.86
N GLU A 28 3.22 -12.85 1.41
CA GLU A 28 3.56 -12.77 2.83
C GLU A 28 2.29 -12.65 3.68
N VAL A 29 1.42 -11.69 3.37
CA VAL A 29 0.14 -11.48 4.07
C VAL A 29 -0.75 -12.72 3.99
N ALA A 30 -0.83 -13.37 2.83
CA ALA A 30 -1.61 -14.60 2.68
C ALA A 30 -1.09 -15.72 3.60
N GLY A 31 0.23 -15.85 3.73
CA GLY A 31 0.86 -16.78 4.67
C GLY A 31 0.53 -16.45 6.13
N GLU A 32 0.56 -15.17 6.51
CA GLU A 32 0.23 -14.71 7.87
C GLU A 32 -1.22 -15.03 8.27
N ILE A 33 -2.17 -14.83 7.36
CA ILE A 33 -3.59 -15.07 7.63
C ILE A 33 -4.04 -16.51 7.33
N GLY A 34 -3.10 -17.40 6.95
CA GLY A 34 -3.37 -18.81 6.69
C GLY A 34 -4.22 -19.08 5.44
N VAL A 35 -4.26 -18.16 4.48
CA VAL A 35 -4.95 -18.37 3.20
C VAL A 35 -3.99 -19.06 2.23
N PRO A 36 -4.35 -20.22 1.65
CA PRO A 36 -3.48 -20.97 0.75
C PRO A 36 -3.45 -20.34 -0.66
N LEU A 37 -2.99 -19.09 -0.73
CA LEU A 37 -2.83 -18.35 -1.97
C LEU A 37 -1.67 -18.93 -2.79
N LYS A 38 -1.93 -19.18 -4.08
CA LYS A 38 -0.96 -19.73 -5.03
C LYS A 38 -0.51 -18.65 -6.01
N GLN A 39 0.71 -18.79 -6.52
CA GLN A 39 1.16 -17.98 -7.65
C GLN A 39 0.46 -18.45 -8.92
N GLY A 40 -0.53 -17.69 -9.39
CA GLY A 40 -1.31 -18.03 -10.58
C GLY A 40 -2.81 -18.08 -10.30
N TYR A 41 -3.46 -19.15 -10.74
CA TYR A 41 -4.90 -19.32 -10.61
C TYR A 41 -5.30 -19.64 -9.16
N ASN A 42 -6.24 -18.87 -8.62
CA ASN A 42 -6.79 -18.98 -7.26
C ASN A 42 -8.32 -19.10 -7.28
N GLY A 43 -8.89 -19.68 -8.35
CA GLY A 43 -10.34 -19.83 -8.50
C GLY A 43 -10.94 -20.92 -7.60
N ASP A 44 -10.09 -21.75 -6.99
CA ASP A 44 -10.43 -22.69 -5.93
C ASP A 44 -10.65 -22.01 -4.56
N LEU A 45 -10.14 -20.78 -4.37
CA LEU A 45 -10.36 -20.02 -3.15
C LEU A 45 -11.70 -19.30 -3.19
N THR A 46 -12.38 -19.27 -2.05
CA THR A 46 -13.60 -18.49 -1.91
C THR A 46 -13.33 -17.00 -2.12
N SER A 47 -14.32 -16.26 -2.63
CA SER A 47 -14.22 -14.80 -2.77
C SER A 47 -13.86 -14.11 -1.46
N ALA A 48 -14.33 -14.65 -0.33
CA ALA A 48 -13.99 -14.16 1.00
C ALA A 48 -12.50 -14.33 1.34
N GLN A 49 -11.89 -15.46 0.99
CA GLN A 49 -10.46 -15.71 1.20
C GLN A 49 -9.57 -14.84 0.30
N ASN A 50 -9.92 -14.73 -0.99
CA ASN A 50 -9.20 -13.84 -1.89
C ASN A 50 -9.33 -12.37 -1.43
N GLY A 51 -10.53 -11.99 -0.98
CA GLY A 51 -10.82 -10.65 -0.46
C GLY A 51 -10.11 -10.35 0.87
N SER A 52 -9.99 -11.33 1.77
CA SER A 52 -9.34 -11.12 3.07
C SER A 52 -7.86 -10.80 2.94
N VAL A 53 -7.15 -11.44 1.99
CA VAL A 53 -5.74 -11.11 1.68
C VAL A 53 -5.63 -9.65 1.23
N GLY A 54 -6.46 -9.23 0.26
CA GLY A 54 -6.43 -7.85 -0.24
C GLY A 54 -6.79 -6.81 0.83
N GLY A 55 -7.79 -7.11 1.67
CA GLY A 55 -8.16 -6.24 2.79
C GLY A 55 -7.06 -6.11 3.83
N GLU A 56 -6.38 -7.20 4.15
CA GLU A 56 -5.29 -7.18 5.13
C GLU A 56 -4.04 -6.45 4.62
N MET A 57 -3.73 -6.60 3.33
CA MET A 57 -2.69 -5.79 2.69
C MET A 57 -2.94 -4.29 2.88
N VAL A 58 -4.19 -3.84 2.67
CA VAL A 58 -4.56 -2.42 2.83
C VAL A 58 -4.44 -1.98 4.29
N ARG A 59 -4.90 -2.79 5.26
CA ARG A 59 -4.76 -2.46 6.70
C ARG A 59 -3.31 -2.28 7.09
N GLN A 60 -2.43 -3.18 6.68
CA GLN A 60 -1.00 -3.09 6.97
C GLN A 60 -0.34 -1.89 6.29
N MET A 61 -0.73 -1.55 5.05
CA MET A 61 -0.23 -0.35 4.37
C MET A 61 -0.64 0.93 5.12
N ILE A 62 -1.89 1.03 5.54
CA ILE A 62 -2.40 2.17 6.32
C ILE A 62 -1.64 2.28 7.63
N LYS A 63 -1.50 1.17 8.37
CA LYS A 63 -0.75 1.14 9.64
C LYS A 63 0.68 1.67 9.48
N ARG A 64 1.42 1.19 8.47
CA ARG A 64 2.79 1.65 8.18
C ARG A 64 2.83 3.15 7.85
N GLN A 65 1.84 3.63 7.11
CA GLN A 65 1.72 5.04 6.76
C GLN A 65 1.43 5.91 8.01
N GLU A 66 0.51 5.46 8.87
CA GLU A 66 0.19 6.11 10.15
C GLU A 66 1.43 6.18 11.06
N GLU A 67 2.19 5.09 11.17
CA GLU A 67 3.46 5.03 11.91
C GLU A 67 4.48 6.04 11.36
N SER A 68 4.65 6.10 10.03
CA SER A 68 5.54 7.05 9.37
C SER A 68 5.11 8.51 9.59
N MET A 69 3.81 8.79 9.59
CA MET A 69 3.26 10.14 9.80
C MET A 69 3.38 10.55 11.27
N SER A 70 3.12 9.63 12.19
CA SER A 70 3.27 9.85 13.63
C SER A 70 4.71 10.20 14.01
N GLY A 71 5.70 9.51 13.42
CA GLY A 71 7.12 9.80 13.63
C GLY A 71 7.63 11.14 13.07
N THR A 72 6.86 11.82 12.22
CA THR A 72 7.28 13.05 11.53
C THR A 72 6.79 14.33 12.22
N THR A 73 6.00 14.24 13.30
CA THR A 73 5.49 15.42 14.03
C THR A 73 6.52 16.00 15.04
N SER A 74 7.78 16.12 14.63
CA SER A 74 8.73 17.04 15.29
C SER A 74 8.93 18.23 14.36
N TYR A 75 7.97 19.15 14.37
CA TYR A 75 8.19 20.50 13.90
C TYR A 75 9.26 21.12 14.81
N THR A 76 10.53 20.99 14.42
CA THR A 76 11.60 21.89 14.85
C THR A 76 11.28 23.26 14.29
N SER A 77 10.34 23.95 14.94
CA SER A 77 10.18 25.39 14.85
C SER A 77 11.38 25.98 15.57
N GLY A 78 12.51 25.96 14.86
CA GLY A 78 13.70 26.71 15.22
C GLY A 78 13.31 28.17 15.24
N THR A 79 13.09 28.68 16.44
CA THR A 79 13.12 30.09 16.76
C THR A 79 14.48 30.65 16.32
N SER A 80 14.58 31.14 15.09
CA SER A 80 15.69 31.99 14.69
C SER A 80 15.42 33.41 15.18
N SER A 81 15.55 33.57 16.50
CA SER A 81 15.87 34.84 17.13
C SER A 81 17.31 35.19 16.80
N VAL A 82 17.51 36.15 15.89
CA VAL A 82 18.69 37.02 15.90
C VAL A 82 18.17 38.41 15.49
N SER A 83 17.73 39.25 16.42
CA SER A 83 18.53 40.03 17.38
C SER A 83 19.69 40.77 16.73
N GLY A 84 19.39 41.97 16.21
CA GLY A 84 20.19 43.19 16.32
C GLY A 84 21.64 43.17 15.83
N THR A 85 21.91 43.94 14.78
CA THR A 85 23.06 44.86 14.66
C THR A 85 22.67 45.83 13.52
N SER A 86 22.09 47.01 13.76
CA SER A 86 22.70 48.24 14.32
C SER A 86 23.89 48.76 13.50
N GLN A 87 23.63 49.80 12.70
CA GLN A 87 24.56 50.89 12.31
C GLN A 87 25.65 50.48 11.29
N GLN A 88 26.01 51.25 10.26
CA GLN A 88 25.95 52.69 9.98
C GLN A 88 25.75 52.89 8.47
#